data_AF-A0A0F7Q4H8-F1
#
_entry.id   AF-A0A0F7Q4H8-F1
#
_cell.length_a   1.000
_cell.length_b   1.000
_cell.length_c   1.000
_cell.angle_alpha   90.00
_cell.angle_beta   90.00
_cell.angle_gamma   90.00
#
_symmetry.space_group_name_H-M   'P 1'
#
loop_
_entity.id
_entity.type
_entity.pdbx_description
1 polymer ?
#
loop_
_entity_poly.entity_id
_entity_poly.type
_entity_poly.pdbx_seq_one_letter_code
_entity_poly.pdbx_strand_id
1 'polypeptide(L)' 'MREMNFSQRLRRFIVRKTFSAPYRVQFYEALRFLLENKQPLKTALEQMRDAWTDFGRKWHPFAELATDCIESLRENSGE' A
#
# COMPACT_ATOMS: atom_id res chain seq x y z
N MET A 1 7.09 8.24 11.43
CA MET A 1 7.06 6.78 11.75
C MET A 1 5.72 6.40 12.39
N ARG A 2 4.84 5.70 11.65
CA ARG A 2 3.51 5.27 12.11
C ARG A 2 3.57 4.49 13.43
N GLU A 3 2.70 4.83 14.38
CA GLU A 3 2.45 3.98 15.55
C GLU A 3 1.80 2.66 15.10
N MET A 4 2.50 1.56 15.32
CA MET A 4 2.07 0.24 14.88
C MET A 4 2.08 -0.71 16.06
N ASN A 5 0.96 -1.40 16.25
CA ASN A 5 0.86 -2.46 17.25
C ASN A 5 1.76 -3.63 16.83
N PHE A 6 2.16 -4.45 17.80
CA PHE A 6 3.07 -5.58 17.58
C PHE A 6 2.61 -6.52 16.45
N SER A 7 1.31 -6.78 16.37
CA SER A 7 0.70 -7.60 15.31
C SER A 7 0.86 -6.99 13.90
N GLN A 8 0.74 -5.67 13.77
CA GLN A 8 0.94 -4.96 12.50
C GLN A 8 2.41 -4.97 12.09
N ARG A 9 3.32 -4.80 13.05
CA ARG A 9 4.77 -4.93 12.80
C ARG A 9 5.13 -6.32 12.29
N LEU A 10 4.57 -7.37 12.90
CA LEU A 10 4.78 -8.74 12.48
C LEU A 10 4.24 -9.01 11.07
N ARG A 11 3.00 -8.57 10.78
CA ARG A 11 2.40 -8.69 9.44
C ARG A 11 3.26 -7.99 8.38
N ARG A 12 3.66 -6.74 8.63
CA ARG A 12 4.54 -5.98 7.74
C ARG A 12 5.88 -6.67 7.52
N PHE A 13 6.49 -7.23 8.57
CA PHE A 13 7.74 -7.97 8.45
C PHE A 13 7.60 -9.21 7.57
N ILE A 14 6.57 -10.03 7.80
CA ILE A 14 6.29 -11.22 7.00
C ILE A 14 6.08 -10.82 5.55
N VAL A 15 5.20 -9.85 5.29
CA VAL A 15 4.88 -9.36 3.96
C VAL A 15 6.13 -8.92 3.19
N ARG A 16 7.02 -8.13 3.81
CA ARG A 16 8.26 -7.69 3.17
C ARG A 16 9.21 -8.83 2.84
N LYS A 17 9.18 -9.91 3.62
CA LYS A 17 10.01 -11.11 3.38
C LYS A 17 9.41 -12.05 2.35
N THR A 18 8.08 -12.12 2.24
CA THR A 18 7.38 -13.09 1.39
C THR A 18 6.79 -12.50 0.11
N PHE A 19 6.91 -11.18 -0.09
CA PHE A 19 6.51 -10.49 -1.32
C PHE A 19 7.34 -10.94 -2.52
N SER A 20 6.86 -11.99 -3.18
CA SER A 20 7.44 -12.56 -4.39
C SER A 20 7.32 -11.60 -5.58
N ALA A 21 8.11 -11.84 -6.63
CA ALA A 21 8.09 -11.03 -7.83
C ALA A 21 6.69 -10.97 -8.51
N PRO A 22 5.93 -12.07 -8.67
CA PRO A 22 4.59 -12.01 -9.26
C PRO A 22 3.62 -11.13 -8.47
N TYR A 23 3.73 -11.13 -7.15
CA TYR A 23 2.91 -10.30 -6.29
C TYR A 23 3.18 -8.81 -6.56
N ARG A 24 4.45 -8.41 -6.69
CA ARG A 24 4.83 -7.03 -7.03
C ARG A 24 4.34 -6.62 -8.41
N VAL A 25 4.40 -7.52 -9.40
CA VAL A 25 3.89 -7.24 -10.75
C VAL A 25 2.41 -6.87 -10.70
N GLN A 26 1.58 -7.66 -10.02
CA GLN A 26 0.15 -7.37 -9.87
C GLN A 26 -0.11 -6.03 -9.18
N PHE A 27 0.69 -5.69 -8.16
CA PHE A 27 0.61 -4.38 -7.50
C PHE A 27 0.88 -3.24 -8.48
N TYR A 28 1.96 -3.33 -9.26
CA TYR A 28 2.34 -2.28 -10.20
C TYR A 28 1.40 -2.18 -11.40
N GLU A 29 0.82 -3.28 -11.86
CA GLU A 29 -0.22 -3.27 -12.89
C GLU A 29 -1.48 -2.53 -12.43
N ALA A 30 -1.95 -2.82 -11.22
CA ALA A 30 -3.08 -2.10 -10.63
C ALA A 30 -2.78 -0.61 -10.46
N LEU A 31 -1.58 -0.26 -9.99
CA LEU A 31 -1.16 1.13 -9.86
C LEU A 31 -1.09 1.82 -11.23
N ARG A 32 -0.48 1.18 -12.21
CA ARG A 32 -0.35 1.68 -13.58
C ARG A 32 -1.70 2.02 -14.16
N PHE A 33 -2.70 1.15 -14.01
CA PHE A 33 -4.06 1.40 -14.48
C PHE A 33 -4.65 2.71 -13.93
N LEU A 34 -4.47 3.00 -12.64
CA LEU A 34 -4.98 4.23 -12.03
C LEU A 34 -4.21 5.47 -12.50
N LEU A 35 -2.89 5.36 -12.66
CA LEU A 35 -2.04 6.45 -13.16
C LEU A 35 -2.35 6.78 -14.63
N GLU A 36 -2.59 5.77 -15.47
CA GLU A 36 -3.03 5.96 -16.87
C GLU A 36 -4.37 6.71 -16.94
N ASN A 37 -5.23 6.54 -15.93
CA ASN A 37 -6.47 7.28 -15.76
C ASN A 37 -6.29 8.67 -15.09
N LYS A 38 -5.07 9.22 -15.11
CA LYS A 38 -4.69 10.53 -14.58
C LYS A 38 -4.98 10.73 -13.08
N GLN A 39 -5.10 9.63 -12.32
CA GLN A 39 -5.20 9.74 -10.86
C GLN A 39 -3.84 10.20 -10.29
N PRO A 40 -3.82 11.18 -9.36
CA PRO A 40 -2.62 11.50 -8.62
C PRO A 40 -2.07 10.27 -7.88
N LEU A 41 -0.74 10.15 -7.78
CA LEU A 41 -0.10 8.97 -7.21
C LEU A 41 -0.60 8.64 -5.78
N LYS A 42 -0.68 9.63 -4.90
CA LYS A 42 -1.18 9.46 -3.52
C LYS A 42 -2.61 8.91 -3.52
N THR A 43 -3.50 9.54 -4.30
CA THR A 43 -4.91 9.13 -4.44
C THR A 43 -5.04 7.73 -5.01
N ALA A 44 -4.24 7.36 -6.01
CA ALA A 44 -4.24 6.02 -6.58
C ALA A 44 -3.86 4.96 -5.53
N LEU A 45 -2.81 5.22 -4.74
CA LEU A 45 -2.39 4.32 -3.66
C LEU A 45 -3.45 4.21 -2.55
N GLU A 46 -4.13 5.31 -2.22
CA GLU A 46 -5.24 5.32 -1.25
C GLU A 46 -6.42 4.48 -1.76
N GLN A 47 -6.85 4.69 -3.01
CA GLN A 47 -7.92 3.90 -3.64
C GLN A 47 -7.59 2.40 -3.67
N MET A 48 -6.35 2.05 -4.02
CA MET A 48 -5.88 0.67 -4.01
C MET A 48 -5.94 0.06 -2.60
N ARG A 49 -5.38 0.76 -1.61
CA ARG A 49 -5.42 0.33 -0.20
C ARG A 49 -6.86 0.08 0.26
N ASP A 50 -7.75 1.03 -0.01
CA ASP A 50 -9.12 0.99 0.47
C ASP A 50 -9.91 -0.14 -0.22
N ALA A 51 -9.76 -0.32 -1.53
CA ALA A 51 -10.38 -1.42 -2.27
C ALA A 51 -9.95 -2.80 -1.75
N TRP A 52 -8.64 -3.00 -1.52
CA TRP A 52 -8.14 -4.30 -1.04
C TRP A 52 -8.49 -4.60 0.41
N THR A 53 -8.62 -3.57 1.23
CA THR A 53 -8.96 -3.73 2.65
C THR A 53 -10.45 -3.70 2.91
N ASP A 54 -11.31 -3.56 1.88
CA ASP A 54 -12.73 -3.26 2.08
C ASP A 54 -12.88 -2.08 3.07
N PHE A 55 -12.19 -0.98 2.75
CA PHE A 55 -12.13 0.24 3.56
C PHE A 55 -11.69 -0.03 5.02
N GLY A 56 -10.69 -0.88 5.19
CA GLY A 56 -10.14 -1.25 6.51
C GLY A 56 -10.85 -2.40 7.22
N ARG A 57 -11.92 -2.98 6.68
CA ARG A 57 -12.63 -4.11 7.27
C ARG A 57 -11.84 -5.42 7.24
N LYS A 58 -10.98 -5.60 6.23
CA LYS A 58 -10.11 -6.78 6.09
C LYS A 58 -8.66 -6.37 5.90
N TRP A 59 -7.77 -7.28 6.28
CA TRP A 59 -6.35 -7.13 6.03
C TRP A 59 -5.98 -7.66 4.64
N HIS A 60 -5.08 -6.96 3.95
CA HIS A 60 -4.55 -7.39 2.66
C HIS A 60 -3.06 -7.05 2.53
N PRO A 61 -2.20 -7.95 2.00
CA PRO A 61 -0.76 -7.69 1.91
C PRO A 61 -0.41 -6.49 1.03
N PHE A 62 -1.18 -6.25 -0.04
CA PHE A 62 -0.96 -5.05 -0.87
C PHE A 62 -1.24 -3.74 -0.14
N ALA A 63 -2.12 -3.76 0.87
CA ALA A 63 -2.43 -2.57 1.65
C ALA A 63 -1.25 -2.14 2.52
N GLU A 64 -0.42 -3.09 2.99
CA GLU A 64 0.82 -2.78 3.70
C GLU A 64 1.80 -2.03 2.79
N LEU A 65 1.99 -2.51 1.55
CA LEU A 65 2.86 -1.83 0.58
C LEU A 65 2.31 -0.45 0.19
N ALA A 66 1.02 -0.35 -0.12
CA ALA A 66 0.39 0.92 -0.44
C ALA A 66 0.51 1.92 0.71
N THR A 67 0.31 1.47 1.96
CA THR A 67 0.45 2.32 3.14
C THR A 67 1.89 2.80 3.32
N ASP A 68 2.89 1.92 3.14
CA ASP A 68 4.30 2.32 3.20
C ASP A 68 4.61 3.42 2.16
N CYS A 69 4.10 3.30 0.93
CA CYS A 69 4.25 4.33 -0.10
C CYS A 69 3.54 5.65 0.26
N ILE A 70 2.29 5.59 0.74
CA ILE A 70 1.52 6.78 1.15
C ILE A 70 2.24 7.54 2.27
N GLU A 71 2.76 6.82 3.28
CA GLU A 71 3.50 7.42 4.39
C GLU A 71 4.79 8.08 3.90
N SER A 72 5.55 7.43 3.01
CA SER A 72 6.75 8.04 2.40
C SER A 72 6.42 9.28 1.55
N LEU A 73 5.27 9.30 0.87
CA LEU A 73 4.83 10.50 0.15
C LEU A 73 4.49 11.63 1.12
N ARG A 74 3.77 11.33 2.22
CA ARG A 74 3.41 12.30 3.25
C ARG A 74 4.65 12.93 3.90
N GLU A 75 5.61 12.10 4.32
CA GLU A 75 6.86 12.55 4.93
C GLU A 75 7.67 13.47 3.99
N ASN A 76 7.62 13.23 2.68
CA ASN A 76 8.34 14.04 1.70
C ASN A 76 7.55 15.27 1.21
N SER A 77 6.23 15.29 1.36
CA SER A 77 5.39 16.45 0.99
C SER A 77 5.30 17.51 2.08
N GLY A 78 5.82 17.24 3.29
CA GLY A 78 5.72 18.14 4.44
C GLY A 78 4.32 18.23 5.04
N GLU A 79 3.46 17.25 4.73
CA GLU A 79 2.11 17.08 5.32
C GLU A 79 2.14 16.26 6.61
#